data_AF-A0A820HP71-F1
#
_entry.id   AF-A0A820HP71-F1
#
_cell.length_a   1.000
_cell.length_b   1.000
_cell.length_c   1.000
_cell.angle_alpha   90.00
_cell.angle_beta   90.00
_cell.angle_gamma   90.00
#
_symmetry.space_group_name_H-M   'P 1'
#
loop_
_entity.id
_entity.type
_entity.pdbx_description
1 polymer ?
#
loop_
_entity_poly.entity_id
_entity_poly.type
_entity_poly.pdbx_seq_one_letter_code
_entity_poly.pdbx_strand_id
1 'polypeptide(L)'
;TLKEKGLCNVIECAKCGVWWNWRTREQGHSEKDLKQKARMNGTLWEPGELRYQQDLERRNPEEFKALLERNGIKYNPNYVRGGWNDH
;
A
#
# COMPACT_ATOMS: atom_id res chain seq x y z
N THR A 1 14.08 -3.43 -1.43
CA THR A 1 13.06 -3.28 -2.50
C THR A 1 12.15 -2.12 -2.11
N LEU A 2 11.71 -1.29 -3.07
CA LEU A 2 10.88 -0.10 -2.76
C LEU A 2 9.44 -0.44 -2.31
N LYS A 3 8.96 -1.65 -2.63
CA LYS A 3 7.64 -2.16 -2.25
C LYS A 3 7.75 -3.66 -1.92
N GLU A 4 7.20 -4.08 -0.80
CA GLU A 4 7.04 -5.51 -0.47
C GLU A 4 5.72 -6.10 -0.99
N LYS A 5 5.69 -7.44 -1.10
CA LYS A 5 4.49 -8.18 -1.51
C LYS A 5 3.39 -7.99 -0.47
N GLY A 6 2.17 -7.74 -0.93
CA GLY A 6 1.01 -7.55 -0.05
C GLY A 6 0.67 -6.10 0.27
N LEU A 7 1.45 -5.14 -0.22
CA LEU A 7 1.15 -3.72 -0.09
C LEU A 7 0.49 -3.16 -1.34
N CYS A 8 -0.19 -2.03 -1.17
CA CYS A 8 -0.73 -1.32 -2.32
C CYS A 8 0.39 -0.83 -3.24
N ASN A 9 0.09 -0.71 -4.52
CA ASN A 9 1.04 -0.26 -5.53
C ASN A 9 1.33 1.24 -5.46
N VAL A 10 0.56 2.02 -4.69
CA VAL A 10 0.80 3.45 -4.51
C VAL A 10 1.88 3.65 -3.46
N ILE A 11 2.96 4.32 -3.84
CA ILE A 11 4.13 4.56 -2.99
C ILE A 11 4.61 6.01 -3.17
N GLU A 12 5.22 6.57 -2.12
CA GLU A 12 5.84 7.90 -2.14
C GLU A 12 7.35 7.79 -2.42
N CYS A 13 7.87 8.68 -3.27
CA CYS A 13 9.30 8.90 -3.33
C CYS A 13 9.75 9.81 -2.17
N ALA A 14 10.36 9.22 -1.13
CA ALA A 14 10.85 9.97 0.04
C ALA A 14 11.84 11.12 -0.28
N LYS A 15 12.44 11.15 -1.47
CA LYS A 15 13.36 12.24 -1.88
C LYS A 15 12.65 13.45 -2.48
N CYS A 16 11.57 13.24 -3.22
CA CYS A 16 10.90 14.32 -3.96
C CYS A 16 9.41 14.48 -3.62
N GLY A 17 8.85 13.66 -2.73
CA GLY A 17 7.45 13.73 -2.31
C GLY A 17 6.43 13.34 -3.39
N VAL A 18 6.90 12.77 -4.50
CA VAL A 18 6.01 12.39 -5.62
C VAL A 18 5.39 11.02 -5.33
N TRP A 19 4.06 10.96 -5.46
CA TRP A 19 3.30 9.72 -5.40
C TRP A 19 3.24 9.05 -6.77
N TRP A 20 3.45 7.75 -6.80
CA TRP A 20 3.37 6.99 -8.03
C TRP A 20 2.86 5.57 -7.81
N ASN A 21 2.24 5.01 -8.84
CA ASN A 21 1.75 3.64 -8.85
C ASN A 21 2.86 2.76 -9.42
N TRP A 22 3.40 1.87 -8.59
CA TRP A 22 4.48 0.95 -8.96
C TRP A 22 4.18 0.13 -10.22
N ARG A 23 2.92 -0.29 -10.41
CA ARG A 23 2.49 -1.13 -11.52
C ARG A 23 2.29 -0.33 -12.80
N THR A 24 1.49 0.74 -12.74
CA THR A 24 1.12 1.53 -13.93
C THR A 24 2.11 2.63 -14.27
N ARG A 25 3.05 2.93 -13.35
CA ARG A 25 4.00 4.04 -13.41
C ARG A 25 3.36 5.43 -13.44
N GLU A 26 2.04 5.51 -13.23
CA GLU A 26 1.31 6.77 -13.17
C GLU A 26 1.75 7.55 -11.93
N GLN A 27 1.97 8.85 -12.11
CA GLN A 27 2.28 9.80 -11.05
C GLN A 27 1.03 10.59 -10.67
N GLY A 28 1.04 11.15 -9.46
CA GLY A 28 -0.03 12.03 -9.01
C GLY A 28 0.45 12.98 -7.92
N HIS A 29 -0.35 14.03 -7.73
CA HIS A 29 -0.07 15.09 -6.77
C HIS A 29 -0.46 14.70 -5.34
N SER A 30 -1.26 13.65 -5.16
CA SER A 30 -1.64 13.14 -3.86
C SER A 30 -1.73 11.61 -3.87
N GLU A 31 -1.42 11.00 -2.74
CA GLU A 31 -1.69 9.58 -2.47
C GLU A 31 -3.16 9.26 -2.72
N LYS A 32 -4.05 10.17 -2.29
CA LYS A 32 -5.49 10.02 -2.37
C LYS A 32 -5.97 9.84 -3.81
N ASP A 33 -5.62 10.76 -4.69
CA ASP A 33 -6.11 10.68 -6.06
C ASP A 33 -5.56 9.44 -6.76
N LEU A 34 -4.30 9.08 -6.46
CA LEU A 34 -3.66 7.91 -7.03
C LEU A 34 -4.28 6.60 -6.55
N LYS A 35 -4.53 6.45 -5.25
CA LYS A 35 -5.17 5.27 -4.67
C LYS A 35 -6.62 5.16 -5.14
N GLN A 36 -7.34 6.28 -5.35
CA GLN A 36 -8.68 6.25 -5.93
C GLN A 36 -8.64 5.70 -7.36
N LYS A 37 -7.78 6.27 -8.21
CA LYS A 37 -7.60 5.85 -9.59
C LYS A 37 -7.20 4.38 -9.69
N ALA A 38 -6.25 3.95 -8.86
CA ALA A 38 -5.80 2.57 -8.82
C ALA A 38 -6.91 1.59 -8.40
N ARG A 39 -7.83 1.98 -7.50
CA ARG A 39 -9.02 1.16 -7.18
C ARG A 39 -9.95 1.00 -8.38
N MET A 40 -10.29 2.12 -9.02
CA MET A 40 -11.19 2.11 -10.19
C MET A 40 -10.63 1.24 -11.31
N ASN A 41 -9.30 1.25 -11.47
CA ASN A 41 -8.62 0.49 -12.52
C ASN A 41 -8.23 -0.93 -12.11
N GLY A 42 -8.51 -1.36 -10.87
CA GLY A 42 -8.11 -2.67 -10.36
C GLY A 42 -6.59 -2.86 -10.24
N THR A 43 -5.82 -1.78 -10.13
CA THR A 43 -4.36 -1.76 -10.05
C THR A 43 -3.83 -1.34 -8.68
N LEU A 44 -4.69 -1.21 -7.67
CA LEU A 44 -4.27 -0.85 -6.31
C LEU A 44 -3.38 -1.92 -5.68
N TRP A 45 -3.53 -3.19 -6.04
CA TRP A 45 -2.66 -4.30 -5.62
C TRP A 45 -2.23 -5.13 -6.84
N GLU A 46 -1.13 -5.88 -6.72
CA GLU A 46 -0.86 -6.95 -7.68
C GLU A 46 -1.84 -8.12 -7.49
N PRO A 47 -1.99 -9.02 -8.50
CA PRO A 47 -2.92 -10.13 -8.40
C PRO A 47 -2.59 -11.01 -7.19
N GLY A 48 -3.58 -11.21 -6.32
CA GLY A 48 -3.46 -12.04 -5.12
C GLY A 48 -2.78 -11.36 -3.92
N GLU A 49 -2.24 -10.15 -4.05
CA GLU A 49 -1.57 -9.47 -2.92
C GLU A 49 -2.53 -9.01 -1.84
N LEU A 50 -3.71 -8.49 -2.21
CA LEU A 50 -4.73 -8.12 -1.21
C LEU A 50 -5.14 -9.36 -0.39
N ARG A 51 -5.35 -10.49 -1.06
CA ARG A 51 -5.68 -11.76 -0.38
C ARG A 51 -4.54 -12.22 0.51
N TYR A 52 -3.30 -12.15 0.02
CA TYR A 52 -2.11 -12.47 0.83
C TYR A 52 -2.05 -11.61 2.09
N GLN A 53 -2.26 -10.29 1.98
CA GLN A 53 -2.25 -9.38 3.12
C GLN A 53 -3.36 -9.72 4.13
N GLN A 54 -4.59 -9.98 3.66
CA GLN A 54 -5.71 -10.40 4.52
C GLN A 54 -5.45 -11.73 5.23
N ASP A 55 -4.87 -12.70 4.51
CA ASP A 55 -4.49 -13.98 5.08
C ASP A 55 -3.36 -13.84 6.10
N LEU A 56 -2.38 -12.96 5.83
CA LEU A 56 -1.29 -12.65 6.75
C LEU A 56 -1.81 -12.01 8.03
N GLU A 57 -2.67 -10.99 7.92
CA GLU A 57 -3.33 -10.32 9.05
C GLU A 57 -4.07 -11.32 9.96
N ARG A 58 -4.80 -12.27 9.36
CA ARG A 58 -5.57 -13.27 10.11
C ARG A 58 -4.72 -14.36 10.77
N ARG A 59 -3.69 -14.84 10.08
CA ARG A 59 -2.92 -16.02 10.52
C ARG A 59 -1.68 -15.66 11.32
N ASN A 60 -1.06 -14.52 11.01
CA ASN A 60 0.16 -14.05 11.64
C ASN A 60 0.14 -12.51 11.78
N PRO A 61 -0.63 -11.98 12.75
CA PRO A 61 -0.81 -10.54 12.92
C PRO A 61 0.51 -9.80 13.23
N GLU A 62 1.49 -10.45 13.86
CA GLU A 62 2.80 -9.86 14.13
C GLU A 62 3.61 -9.66 12.83
N GLU A 63 3.61 -10.65 11.94
CA GLU A 63 4.26 -10.51 10.63
C GLU A 63 3.55 -9.49 9.74
N PHE A 64 2.23 -9.38 9.86
CA PHE A 64 1.46 -8.33 9.19
C PHE A 64 1.85 -6.93 9.69
N LYS A 65 1.92 -6.70 11.01
CA LYS A 65 2.40 -5.41 11.56
C LYS A 65 3.81 -5.10 11.09
N ALA A 66 4.71 -6.08 11.14
CA ALA A 66 6.08 -5.91 10.67
C ALA A 66 6.15 -5.58 9.17
N LEU A 67 5.29 -6.18 8.33
CA LEU A 67 5.18 -5.84 6.91
C LEU A 67 4.81 -4.37 6.72
N LEU A 68 3.82 -3.87 7.47
CA LEU A 68 3.42 -2.46 7.41
C LEU A 68 4.57 -1.54 7.84
N GLU A 69 5.17 -1.81 9.00
CA GLU A 69 6.23 -0.97 9.57
C GLU A 69 7.48 -0.89 8.69
N ARG A 70 7.91 -2.03 8.11
CA ARG A 70 9.05 -2.05 7.16
C ARG A 70 8.82 -1.20 5.92
N ASN A 71 7.56 -0.92 5.58
CA ASN A 71 7.18 -0.10 4.44
C ASN A 71 6.66 1.28 4.86
N GLY A 72 7.02 1.71 6.07
CA GLY A 72 6.72 3.05 6.57
C GLY A 72 5.26 3.28 6.93
N ILE A 73 4.47 2.21 7.07
CA ILE A 73 3.07 2.27 7.49
C ILE A 73 3.02 1.96 8.98
N LYS A 74 2.65 2.96 9.80
CA LYS A 74 2.49 2.73 11.24
C LYS A 74 1.18 1.99 11.47
N TYR A 75 1.28 0.76 11.97
CA TYR A 75 0.08 0.02 12.36
C TYR A 75 -0.69 0.77 13.45
N ASN A 76 -1.99 0.90 13.26
CA ASN A 76 -2.92 1.38 14.27
C ASN A 76 -4.18 0.49 14.27
N PRO A 77 -4.93 0.40 15.39
CA PRO A 77 -6.13 -0.45 15.46
C PRO A 77 -7.24 -0.10 14.46
N ASN A 78 -7.21 1.11 13.91
CA ASN A 78 -8.13 1.61 12.89
C ASN A 78 -7.49 1.57 11.49
N TYR A 79 -6.42 0.79 11.28
CA TYR A 79 -5.74 0.70 10.00
C TYR A 79 -6.72 0.25 8.91
N VAL A 80 -6.78 1.01 7.83
CA VAL A 80 -7.62 0.71 6.67
C VAL A 80 -6.70 0.30 5.55
N ARG A 81 -6.80 -0.95 5.09
CA ARG A 81 -5.97 -1.46 3.98
C ARG A 81 -6.10 -0.57 2.74
N GLY A 82 -4.97 -0.02 2.32
CA GLY A 82 -4.90 0.91 1.20
C GLY A 82 -5.65 2.21 1.46
N GLY A 83 -5.89 2.59 2.71
CA GLY A 83 -6.56 3.82 3.15
C GLY A 83 -5.79 5.07 2.75
N TRP A 84 -6.23 6.23 3.25
CA TRP A 84 -5.64 7.53 2.89
C TRP A 84 -4.63 8.06 3.91
N ASN A 85 -4.52 7.39 5.05
CA ASN A 85 -3.77 7.82 6.22
C ASN A 85 -2.78 6.73 6.65
N ASP A 86 -2.23 6.01 5.67
CA ASP A 86 -1.36 4.88 5.95
C ASP A 86 0.08 5.34 6.29
N HIS A 87 0.36 6.65 6.27
CA HIS A 87 1.68 7.25 6.48
C HIS A 87 1.67 8.30 7.60
#